data_AF-V4PB99-F1
#
_entry.id   AF-V4PB99-F1
#
_cell.length_a   1.000
_cell.length_b   1.000
_cell.length_c   1.000
_cell.angle_alpha   90.00
_cell.angle_beta   90.00
_cell.angle_gamma   90.00
#
_symmetry.space_group_name_H-M   'P 1'
#
loop_
_entity.id
_entity.type
_entity.pdbx_description
1 polymer ?
#
loop_
_entity_poly.entity_id
_entity_poly.type
_entity_poly.pdbx_seq_one_letter_code
_entity_poly.pdbx_strand_id
1 'polypeptide(L)'
;MSAFALSKLDLFSLDSASDAVSDTVTQRIMAPAYGHSGRGQALVSVITIDDTNVVNLKKDMDLQDWPPSYIDYANIIARIRDAAGNGKDGLSNKPRSIFLDFTFFGDLRDLSQKSQSACSAFLAEGAPYRNEHAAACGHWALLHEIEISTNFNQWGSLPACSASDFAKLACIIKSGGMPVMVGRPAKDMSPRTTGFQARLAERTVVADVTFDKDAYPMPALTGDPRSPGLSDLSPAAALYAAYCLAPGSTCGPFKAVAGASAQDLKTGVTPATWPQAFSRPLSIVWGARPAPGQSDLNWRYNNRFACTVPETGLPMTGYIDRGVRALLNIDPSAPDCYYSRTYPYHALNLLTPDQAKALLKDKLVIIGPNFTRGSDLHDSPLKGAVPGAFIHAMALDNLIEYGKHYRKVAAPVFDGGKILETGLLFCLLLLGHWGALRRHRLDQASPDGDTPLAAALRLYGVLLGISALLIVAVVAIGIWGLREEPINWLGVGATALTLGLLQRQQPVGEDILRLLDRGQLGSHLASNLRRLRNWLDIESDVRASRAEALPPPPPSPQAKEPKQ
;
A
#
# COMPACT_ATOMS: atom_id res chain seq x y z
N MET A 1 15.41 -30.01 -14.83
CA MET A 1 16.10 -28.71 -14.60
C MET A 1 15.58 -27.59 -15.51
N SER A 2 15.16 -27.85 -16.75
CA SER A 2 14.70 -26.80 -17.70
C SER A 2 13.45 -26.03 -17.25
N ALA A 3 12.44 -26.67 -16.67
CA ALA A 3 11.20 -25.99 -16.25
C ALA A 3 11.40 -25.04 -15.04
N PHE A 4 12.26 -25.41 -14.09
CA PHE A 4 12.59 -24.57 -12.94
C PHE A 4 13.41 -23.33 -13.35
N ALA A 5 14.31 -23.50 -14.33
CA ALA A 5 15.04 -22.36 -14.89
C ALA A 5 14.10 -21.43 -15.68
N LEU A 6 13.17 -21.98 -16.47
CA LEU A 6 12.18 -21.20 -17.22
C LEU A 6 11.18 -20.46 -16.32
N SER A 7 10.82 -21.01 -15.16
CA SER A 7 9.93 -20.33 -14.20
C SER A 7 10.64 -19.31 -13.31
N LYS A 8 11.97 -19.17 -13.39
CA LYS A 8 12.75 -18.16 -12.66
C LYS A 8 13.30 -17.07 -13.56
N LEU A 9 13.32 -17.33 -14.86
CA LEU A 9 13.51 -16.32 -15.88
C LEU A 9 12.14 -15.71 -16.10
N ASP A 10 11.86 -14.56 -15.47
CA ASP A 10 10.62 -13.78 -15.64
C ASP A 10 10.50 -13.23 -17.07
N LEU A 11 10.46 -14.12 -18.07
CA LEU A 11 10.68 -13.83 -19.49
C LEU A 11 9.53 -13.03 -20.12
N PHE A 12 8.44 -12.82 -19.37
CA PHE A 12 7.22 -12.15 -19.80
C PHE A 12 6.54 -11.35 -18.68
N SER A 13 7.21 -11.07 -17.56
CA SER A 13 6.58 -10.44 -16.38
C SER A 13 5.37 -11.22 -15.84
N LEU A 14 5.35 -12.53 -16.07
CA LEU A 14 4.25 -13.40 -15.63
C LEU A 14 4.32 -13.63 -14.12
N ASP A 15 5.52 -13.64 -13.55
CA ASP A 15 5.69 -13.80 -12.11
C ASP A 15 5.15 -12.55 -11.38
N SER A 16 5.55 -11.36 -11.81
CA SER A 16 5.08 -10.10 -11.21
C SER A 16 3.57 -9.87 -11.40
N ALA A 17 3.03 -10.18 -12.58
CA ALA A 17 1.59 -10.11 -12.81
C ALA A 17 0.81 -11.08 -11.91
N SER A 18 1.30 -12.32 -11.79
CA SER A 18 0.66 -13.34 -10.96
C SER A 18 0.81 -13.06 -9.45
N ASP A 19 1.93 -12.46 -9.03
CA ASP A 19 2.16 -11.96 -7.66
C ASP A 19 1.14 -10.85 -7.33
N ALA A 20 0.99 -9.86 -8.21
CA ALA A 20 0.04 -8.76 -8.05
C ALA A 20 -1.42 -9.25 -7.98
N VAL A 21 -1.81 -10.21 -8.82
CA VAL A 21 -3.15 -10.82 -8.78
C VAL A 21 -3.34 -11.64 -7.50
N SER A 22 -2.34 -12.42 -7.10
CA SER A 22 -2.39 -13.22 -5.86
C SER A 22 -2.53 -12.33 -4.61
N ASP A 23 -1.79 -11.22 -4.52
CA ASP A 23 -1.96 -10.26 -3.42
C ASP A 23 -3.33 -9.60 -3.48
N THR A 24 -3.75 -9.10 -4.65
CA THR A 24 -5.08 -8.47 -4.82
C THR A 24 -6.22 -9.36 -4.34
N VAL A 25 -6.21 -10.64 -4.75
CA VAL A 25 -7.22 -11.62 -4.31
C VAL A 25 -7.15 -11.84 -2.79
N THR A 26 -5.94 -12.01 -2.25
CA THR A 26 -5.73 -12.21 -0.82
C THR A 26 -6.23 -11.01 -0.01
N GLN A 27 -5.93 -9.80 -0.44
CA GLN A 27 -6.35 -8.54 0.19
C GLN A 27 -7.87 -8.42 0.20
N ARG A 28 -8.53 -8.67 -0.93
CA ARG A 28 -10.00 -8.64 -1.03
C ARG A 28 -10.68 -9.62 -0.06
N ILE A 29 -10.11 -10.82 0.10
CA ILE A 29 -10.60 -11.84 1.03
C ILE A 29 -10.36 -11.42 2.49
N MET A 30 -9.17 -10.89 2.79
CA MET A 30 -8.73 -10.62 4.17
C MET A 30 -9.14 -9.25 4.71
N ALA A 31 -9.47 -8.30 3.85
CA ALA A 31 -9.76 -6.92 4.23
C ALA A 31 -10.87 -6.72 5.28
N PRO A 32 -11.93 -7.55 5.36
CA PRO A 32 -12.92 -7.45 6.44
C PRO A 32 -12.35 -7.80 7.82
N ALA A 33 -11.39 -8.71 7.87
CA ALA A 33 -10.76 -9.17 9.11
C ALA A 33 -9.65 -8.23 9.60
N TYR A 34 -9.15 -7.36 8.72
CA TYR A 34 -8.14 -6.36 9.07
C TYR A 34 -8.63 -5.36 10.13
N GLY A 35 -7.71 -4.92 11.00
CA GLY A 35 -7.95 -3.85 11.96
C GLY A 35 -8.98 -4.17 13.02
N HIS A 36 -9.08 -5.43 13.48
CA HIS A 36 -10.09 -5.83 14.47
C HIS A 36 -10.04 -4.96 15.74
N SER A 37 -8.85 -4.48 16.12
CA SER A 37 -8.67 -3.57 17.25
C SER A 37 -9.27 -2.17 17.02
N GLY A 38 -9.42 -1.74 15.75
CA GLY A 38 -9.82 -0.39 15.37
C GLY A 38 -8.86 0.71 15.83
N ARG A 39 -7.66 0.36 16.33
CA ARG A 39 -6.76 1.32 17.00
C ARG A 39 -6.26 2.39 16.04
N GLY A 40 -5.79 1.99 14.86
CA GLY A 40 -5.34 2.96 13.86
C GLY A 40 -6.51 3.80 13.31
N GLN A 41 -7.66 3.20 13.02
CA GLN A 41 -8.87 3.92 12.58
C GLN A 41 -9.32 5.01 13.56
N ALA A 42 -9.16 4.74 14.85
CA ALA A 42 -9.50 5.70 15.89
C ALA A 42 -8.51 6.87 15.98
N LEU A 43 -7.28 6.71 15.49
CA LEU A 43 -6.19 7.68 15.63
C LEU A 43 -5.88 8.44 14.34
N VAL A 44 -6.08 7.83 13.17
CA VAL A 44 -5.76 8.41 11.87
C VAL A 44 -6.97 9.14 11.32
N SER A 45 -6.78 10.37 10.85
CA SER A 45 -7.82 11.16 10.18
C SER A 45 -7.30 11.74 8.89
N VAL A 46 -8.08 11.60 7.82
CA VAL A 46 -7.75 12.11 6.49
C VAL A 46 -8.66 13.28 6.16
N ILE A 47 -8.06 14.42 5.84
CA ILE A 47 -8.74 15.62 5.40
C ILE A 47 -8.45 15.80 3.92
N THR A 48 -9.50 15.73 3.10
CA THR A 48 -9.34 15.88 1.66
C THR A 48 -9.60 17.31 1.21
N ILE A 49 -8.83 17.78 0.23
CA ILE A 49 -9.13 18.99 -0.52
C ILE A 49 -9.61 18.54 -1.91
N ASP A 50 -10.93 18.51 -2.09
CA ASP A 50 -11.61 18.03 -3.30
C ASP A 50 -12.12 19.15 -4.23
N ASP A 51 -12.71 18.79 -5.37
CA ASP A 51 -13.27 19.76 -6.33
C ASP A 51 -14.34 20.67 -5.68
N THR A 52 -15.13 20.13 -4.74
CA THR A 52 -16.15 20.90 -4.00
C THR A 52 -15.48 21.85 -3.02
N ASN A 53 -14.38 21.44 -2.38
CA ASN A 53 -13.55 22.33 -1.57
C ASN A 53 -13.04 23.49 -2.41
N VAL A 54 -12.49 23.26 -3.60
CA VAL A 54 -11.95 24.37 -4.41
C VAL A 54 -13.05 25.38 -4.73
N VAL A 55 -14.26 24.91 -5.08
CA VAL A 55 -15.41 25.79 -5.36
C VAL A 55 -15.92 26.51 -4.11
N ASN A 56 -16.02 25.83 -2.97
CA ASN A 56 -16.55 26.41 -1.73
C ASN A 56 -15.51 27.30 -1.03
N LEU A 57 -14.23 26.95 -1.07
CA LEU A 57 -13.15 27.73 -0.51
C LEU A 57 -12.92 29.03 -1.28
N LYS A 58 -13.20 29.05 -2.59
CA LYS A 58 -13.30 30.31 -3.36
C LYS A 58 -14.32 31.28 -2.76
N LYS A 59 -15.38 30.78 -2.12
CA LYS A 59 -16.43 31.62 -1.50
C LYS A 59 -16.09 32.00 -0.06
N ASP A 60 -15.58 31.07 0.73
CA ASP A 60 -15.43 31.25 2.19
C ASP A 60 -14.03 31.74 2.62
N MET A 61 -12.99 31.41 1.84
CA MET A 61 -11.57 31.68 2.16
C MET A 61 -10.87 32.56 1.12
N ASP A 62 -11.56 33.02 0.07
CA ASP A 62 -10.96 33.74 -1.06
C ASP A 62 -9.78 32.98 -1.68
N LEU A 63 -9.90 31.65 -1.79
CA LEU A 63 -8.88 30.79 -2.39
C LEU A 63 -8.75 31.13 -3.89
N GLN A 64 -7.78 31.95 -4.25
CA GLN A 64 -7.73 32.57 -5.59
C GLN A 64 -7.52 31.51 -6.69
N ASP A 65 -6.68 30.50 -6.44
CA ASP A 65 -6.24 29.52 -7.46
C ASP A 65 -6.02 28.08 -6.93
N TRP A 66 -5.84 27.14 -7.85
CA TRP A 66 -5.35 25.78 -7.58
C TRP A 66 -3.99 25.57 -8.26
N PRO A 67 -2.96 25.03 -7.58
CA PRO A 67 -2.96 24.56 -6.19
C PRO A 67 -3.20 25.70 -5.17
N PRO A 68 -3.62 25.39 -3.92
CA PRO A 68 -3.79 26.40 -2.89
C PRO A 68 -2.54 27.23 -2.72
N SER A 69 -2.69 28.52 -2.41
CA SER A 69 -1.53 29.36 -2.15
C SER A 69 -0.88 28.98 -0.81
N TYR A 70 0.37 29.38 -0.60
CA TYR A 70 1.07 29.14 0.67
C TYR A 70 0.34 29.68 1.90
N ILE A 71 -0.39 30.79 1.73
CA ILE A 71 -1.16 31.39 2.80
C ILE A 71 -2.40 30.56 3.14
N ASP A 72 -2.98 29.87 2.16
CA ASP A 72 -4.08 28.94 2.38
C ASP A 72 -3.62 27.72 3.18
N TYR A 73 -2.43 27.19 2.88
CA TYR A 73 -1.84 26.13 3.69
C TYR A 73 -1.57 26.58 5.13
N ALA A 74 -1.07 27.81 5.33
CA ALA A 74 -0.92 28.38 6.67
C ALA A 74 -2.27 28.43 7.40
N ASN A 75 -3.31 28.95 6.75
CA ASN A 75 -4.67 28.99 7.29
C ASN A 75 -5.20 27.59 7.64
N ILE A 76 -4.97 26.60 6.77
CA ILE A 76 -5.37 25.21 7.00
C ILE A 76 -4.69 24.65 8.26
N ILE A 77 -3.37 24.82 8.40
CA ILE A 77 -2.61 24.35 9.58
C ILE A 77 -3.12 25.04 10.84
N ALA A 78 -3.16 26.37 10.85
CA ALA A 78 -3.60 27.17 12.00
C ALA A 78 -5.00 26.77 12.44
N ARG A 79 -5.91 26.64 11.48
CA ARG A 79 -7.27 26.21 11.74
C ARG A 79 -7.34 24.82 12.34
N ILE A 80 -6.62 23.83 11.79
CA ILE A 80 -6.66 22.45 12.29
C ILE A 80 -6.04 22.37 13.70
N ARG A 81 -4.96 23.11 13.93
CA ARG A 81 -4.33 23.29 15.26
C ARG A 81 -5.34 23.84 16.27
N ASP A 82 -6.11 24.85 15.88
CA ASP A 82 -6.96 25.63 16.79
C ASP A 82 -8.41 25.11 16.86
N ALA A 83 -8.88 24.32 15.89
CA ALA A 83 -10.25 23.84 15.78
C ALA A 83 -10.66 22.90 16.92
N ALA A 84 -9.70 22.28 17.60
CA ALA A 84 -9.98 21.50 18.79
C ALA A 84 -10.04 22.35 20.09
N GLY A 85 -9.81 23.66 19.98
CA GLY A 85 -9.79 24.65 21.04
C GLY A 85 -8.46 24.68 21.80
N ASN A 86 -8.13 25.81 22.43
CA ASN A 86 -6.97 25.87 23.33
C ASN A 86 -7.32 25.15 24.64
N GLY A 87 -6.61 24.05 24.92
CA GLY A 87 -6.62 23.43 26.25
C GLY A 87 -6.12 24.41 27.31
N LYS A 88 -6.33 24.11 28.60
CA LYS A 88 -5.81 24.95 29.70
C LYS A 88 -4.28 25.11 29.66
N ASP A 89 -3.59 24.18 29.01
CA ASP A 89 -2.16 24.11 28.78
C ASP A 89 -1.75 24.51 27.33
N GLY A 90 -2.70 24.96 26.51
CA GLY A 90 -2.48 25.28 25.10
C GLY A 90 -2.13 24.08 24.20
N LEU A 91 -2.16 22.84 24.70
CA LEU A 91 -1.69 21.64 23.99
C LEU A 91 -2.67 20.46 24.05
N SER A 92 -3.40 20.29 25.14
CA SER A 92 -4.24 19.10 25.43
C SER A 92 -5.41 18.85 24.49
N ASN A 93 -5.62 19.72 23.50
CA ASN A 93 -6.67 19.55 22.51
C ASN A 93 -6.12 19.45 21.08
N LYS A 94 -4.85 19.74 20.83
CA LYS A 94 -4.31 19.78 19.46
C LYS A 94 -4.27 18.36 18.83
N PRO A 95 -4.20 18.28 17.50
CA PRO A 95 -3.76 17.06 16.84
C PRO A 95 -2.39 16.63 17.35
N ARG A 96 -2.15 15.32 17.29
CA ARG A 96 -0.84 14.75 17.63
C ARG A 96 0.21 15.08 16.59
N SER A 97 -0.18 15.15 15.32
CA SER A 97 0.67 15.62 14.22
C SER A 97 -0.18 15.92 12.98
N ILE A 98 0.38 16.70 12.07
CA ILE A 98 -0.19 17.00 10.75
C ILE A 98 0.83 16.59 9.67
N PHE A 99 0.37 15.86 8.66
CA PHE A 99 1.11 15.66 7.41
C PHE A 99 0.36 16.31 6.26
N LEU A 100 1.05 17.17 5.53
CA LEU A 100 0.62 17.78 4.28
C LEU A 100 1.18 16.94 3.13
N ASP A 101 0.29 16.23 2.44
CA ASP A 101 0.58 15.45 1.24
C ASP A 101 0.73 16.36 0.01
N PHE A 102 1.69 17.28 0.12
CA PHE A 102 1.99 18.31 -0.85
C PHE A 102 3.49 18.55 -0.87
N THR A 103 4.01 18.76 -2.07
CA THR A 103 5.37 19.26 -2.24
C THR A 103 5.35 20.75 -2.51
N PHE A 104 6.23 21.48 -1.83
CA PHE A 104 6.33 22.93 -1.91
C PHE A 104 7.59 23.37 -2.65
N PHE A 105 7.45 24.32 -3.58
CA PHE A 105 8.50 24.83 -4.44
C PHE A 105 8.55 26.36 -4.45
N GLY A 106 9.73 26.97 -4.25
CA GLY A 106 9.86 28.43 -4.30
C GLY A 106 11.32 28.90 -4.30
N ASP A 107 11.59 30.03 -4.96
CA ASP A 107 12.93 30.63 -5.00
C ASP A 107 13.21 31.40 -3.70
N LEU A 108 14.45 31.33 -3.20
CA LEU A 108 14.89 32.14 -2.05
C LEU A 108 14.89 33.64 -2.34
N ARG A 109 14.96 34.04 -3.61
CA ARG A 109 14.89 35.45 -3.98
C ARG A 109 13.58 36.10 -3.49
N ASP A 110 12.51 35.33 -3.39
CA ASP A 110 11.22 35.79 -2.85
C ASP A 110 11.26 35.93 -1.31
N LEU A 111 12.22 35.28 -0.65
CA LEU A 111 12.46 35.33 0.80
C LEU A 111 13.49 36.41 1.20
N SER A 112 13.59 37.51 0.45
CA SER A 112 14.50 38.60 0.81
C SER A 112 14.24 39.12 2.24
N GLN A 113 15.29 39.58 2.93
CA GLN A 113 15.18 40.13 4.30
C GLN A 113 14.20 41.30 4.39
N LYS A 114 14.04 42.06 3.28
CA LYS A 114 13.06 43.14 3.16
C LYS A 114 11.62 42.63 3.08
N SER A 115 11.40 41.51 2.39
CA SER A 115 10.10 40.82 2.39
C SER A 115 9.78 40.28 3.79
N GLN A 116 10.78 39.73 4.49
CA GLN A 116 10.61 39.21 5.84
C GLN A 116 10.10 40.26 6.82
N SER A 117 10.72 41.46 6.86
CA SER A 117 10.34 42.51 7.80
C SER A 117 8.95 43.11 7.49
N ALA A 118 8.60 43.21 6.21
CA ALA A 118 7.26 43.65 5.79
C ALA A 118 6.20 42.60 6.19
N CYS A 119 6.49 41.31 5.98
CA CYS A 119 5.57 40.23 6.34
C CYS A 119 5.47 40.02 7.85
N SER A 120 6.55 40.18 8.62
CA SER A 120 6.51 40.00 10.07
C SER A 120 5.68 41.09 10.77
N ALA A 121 5.71 42.32 10.27
CA ALA A 121 4.81 43.38 10.75
C ALA A 121 3.34 43.01 10.50
N PHE A 122 3.02 42.55 9.29
CA PHE A 122 1.67 42.10 8.93
C PHE A 122 1.18 40.92 9.79
N LEU A 123 2.05 39.95 10.04
CA LEU A 123 1.76 38.78 10.88
C LEU A 123 1.52 39.18 12.35
N ALA A 124 2.27 40.16 12.86
CA ALA A 124 2.16 40.61 14.25
C ALA A 124 0.83 41.34 14.55
N GLU A 125 0.19 41.92 13.53
CA GLU A 125 -1.10 42.60 13.67
C GLU A 125 -2.28 41.62 13.88
N GLY A 126 -2.04 40.30 13.77
CA GLY A 126 -3.07 39.27 13.99
C GLY A 126 -4.25 39.35 13.00
N ALA A 127 -4.10 40.14 11.93
CA ALA A 127 -5.12 40.30 10.92
C ALA A 127 -5.27 38.99 10.13
N PRO A 128 -6.50 38.52 9.89
CA PRO A 128 -6.72 37.38 9.01
C PRO A 128 -6.16 37.70 7.62
N TYR A 129 -5.49 36.72 7.03
CA TYR A 129 -4.76 36.78 5.77
C TYR A 129 -5.65 37.05 4.53
N ARG A 130 -6.20 38.26 4.36
CA ARG A 130 -7.24 38.54 3.35
C ARG A 130 -6.91 39.56 2.24
N ASN A 131 -5.71 40.16 2.22
CA ASN A 131 -5.43 41.31 1.34
C ASN A 131 -4.36 40.99 0.29
N GLU A 132 -4.30 41.70 -0.85
CA GLU A 132 -3.32 41.52 -1.96
C GLU A 132 -1.84 41.45 -1.54
N HIS A 133 -1.48 41.97 -0.36
CA HIS A 133 -0.15 41.84 0.22
C HIS A 133 0.18 40.39 0.67
N ALA A 134 -0.84 39.54 0.81
CA ALA A 134 -0.78 38.11 1.11
C ALA A 134 0.03 37.32 0.09
N ALA A 135 -0.08 37.65 -1.20
CA ALA A 135 0.62 36.92 -2.26
C ALA A 135 2.15 37.03 -2.11
N ALA A 136 2.64 38.23 -1.74
CA ALA A 136 4.06 38.46 -1.48
C ALA A 136 4.55 37.79 -0.18
N CYS A 137 3.64 37.54 0.77
CA CYS A 137 3.96 36.99 2.09
C CYS A 137 3.62 35.50 2.25
N GLY A 138 3.04 34.83 1.24
CA GLY A 138 2.53 33.47 1.39
C GLY A 138 3.58 32.48 1.93
N HIS A 139 4.78 32.48 1.34
CA HIS A 139 5.89 31.64 1.81
C HIS A 139 6.24 31.88 3.29
N TRP A 140 6.28 33.16 3.71
CA TRP A 140 6.54 33.53 5.11
C TRP A 140 5.40 33.16 6.04
N ALA A 141 4.14 33.30 5.59
CA ALA A 141 2.97 32.89 6.37
C ALA A 141 3.01 31.38 6.66
N LEU A 142 3.32 30.55 5.65
CA LEU A 142 3.45 29.11 5.84
C LEU A 142 4.62 28.77 6.78
N LEU A 143 5.81 29.35 6.57
CA LEU A 143 6.96 29.12 7.44
C LEU A 143 6.66 29.54 8.88
N HIS A 144 6.03 30.69 9.08
CA HIS A 144 5.70 31.22 10.38
C HIS A 144 4.67 30.35 11.12
N GLU A 145 3.62 29.91 10.42
CA GLU A 145 2.63 29.02 11.02
C GLU A 145 3.23 27.65 11.38
N ILE A 146 4.15 27.13 10.56
CA ILE A 146 4.93 25.94 10.91
C ILE A 146 5.81 26.21 12.13
N GLU A 147 6.52 27.35 12.21
CA GLU A 147 7.34 27.72 13.37
C GLU A 147 6.52 27.76 14.67
N ILE A 148 5.32 28.35 14.63
CA ILE A 148 4.40 28.39 15.78
C ILE A 148 3.95 26.98 16.11
N SER A 149 3.46 26.23 15.11
CA SER A 149 2.93 24.89 15.29
C SER A 149 3.97 23.93 15.88
N THR A 150 5.20 23.95 15.37
CA THR A 150 6.29 23.06 15.82
C THR A 150 7.06 23.60 17.02
N ASN A 151 6.71 24.79 17.52
CA ASN A 151 7.43 25.51 18.57
C ASN A 151 8.95 25.63 18.27
N PHE A 152 9.26 26.04 17.03
CA PHE A 152 10.60 26.08 16.47
C PHE A 152 11.60 26.86 17.34
N ASN A 153 11.17 27.97 17.95
CA ASN A 153 12.03 28.81 18.79
C ASN A 153 12.65 28.09 19.99
N GLN A 154 12.07 26.97 20.44
CA GLN A 154 12.58 26.20 21.58
C GLN A 154 13.63 25.16 21.19
N TRP A 155 13.70 24.76 19.92
CA TRP A 155 14.56 23.65 19.48
C TRP A 155 15.39 23.93 18.23
N GLY A 156 15.04 24.91 17.41
CA GLY A 156 15.66 25.18 16.11
C GLY A 156 17.14 25.53 16.18
N SER A 157 17.62 26.03 17.32
CA SER A 157 19.03 26.33 17.55
C SER A 157 19.84 25.16 18.12
N LEU A 158 19.21 24.01 18.40
CA LEU A 158 19.87 22.86 19.02
C LEU A 158 20.45 21.93 17.92
N PRO A 159 21.78 21.76 17.83
CA PRO A 159 22.40 20.95 16.77
C PRO A 159 21.93 19.49 16.75
N ALA A 160 21.59 18.92 17.91
CA ALA A 160 21.06 17.57 18.02
C ALA A 160 19.71 17.40 17.29
N CYS A 161 18.90 18.46 17.20
CA CYS A 161 17.59 18.41 16.56
C CYS A 161 17.66 18.43 15.03
N SER A 162 18.77 18.91 14.46
CA SER A 162 19.03 18.87 13.02
C SER A 162 19.75 17.60 12.54
N ALA A 163 20.13 16.70 13.45
CA ALA A 163 20.95 15.53 13.10
C ALA A 163 20.22 14.50 12.22
N SER A 164 18.90 14.37 12.38
CA SER A 164 18.03 13.53 11.53
C SER A 164 16.58 14.00 11.63
N ASP A 165 15.73 13.61 10.69
CA ASP A 165 14.29 13.94 10.75
C ASP A 165 13.61 13.30 11.98
N PHE A 166 14.09 12.13 12.40
CA PHE A 166 13.61 11.49 13.62
C PHE A 166 14.01 12.27 14.89
N ALA A 167 15.24 12.79 14.95
CA ALA A 167 15.70 13.65 16.04
C ALA A 167 14.87 14.93 16.12
N LYS A 168 14.59 15.53 14.95
CA LYS A 168 13.75 16.72 14.81
C LYS A 168 12.35 16.49 15.38
N LEU A 169 11.69 15.36 15.06
CA LEU A 169 10.39 15.00 15.64
C LEU A 169 10.42 14.93 17.16
N ALA A 170 11.45 14.27 17.71
CA ALA A 170 11.59 14.16 19.15
C ALA A 170 11.75 15.53 19.81
N CYS A 171 12.50 16.44 19.19
CA CYS A 171 12.65 17.81 19.67
C CYS A 171 11.34 18.61 19.60
N ILE A 172 10.61 18.53 18.49
CA ILE A 172 9.31 19.19 18.32
C ILE A 172 8.33 18.73 19.42
N ILE A 173 8.22 17.43 19.65
CA ILE A 173 7.29 16.92 20.68
C ILE A 173 7.73 17.34 22.09
N LYS A 174 9.03 17.28 22.39
CA LYS A 174 9.56 17.65 23.71
C LYS A 174 9.49 19.15 24.00
N SER A 175 9.53 20.00 22.98
CA SER A 175 9.26 21.43 23.13
C SER A 175 7.77 21.73 23.30
N GLY A 176 6.88 20.73 23.28
CA GLY A 176 5.44 20.96 23.26
C GLY A 176 4.96 21.54 21.93
N GLY A 177 5.69 21.33 20.85
CA GLY A 177 5.22 21.58 19.50
C GLY A 177 4.35 20.44 18.98
N MET A 178 3.47 20.76 18.04
CA MET A 178 2.76 19.82 17.19
C MET A 178 3.61 19.58 15.93
N PRO A 179 4.09 18.35 15.68
CA PRO A 179 4.78 18.01 14.44
C PRO A 179 3.95 18.33 13.21
N VAL A 180 4.51 19.17 12.35
CA VAL A 180 4.04 19.38 10.98
C VAL A 180 5.03 18.69 10.04
N MET A 181 4.51 17.99 9.05
CA MET A 181 5.29 17.24 8.07
C MET A 181 4.81 17.65 6.67
N VAL A 182 5.73 17.73 5.71
CA VAL A 182 5.41 18.08 4.32
C VAL A 182 6.09 17.10 3.37
N GLY A 183 5.55 16.94 2.16
CA GLY A 183 6.14 16.08 1.14
C GLY A 183 7.45 16.63 0.56
N ARG A 184 8.39 15.72 0.30
CA ARG A 184 9.61 15.95 -0.50
C ARG A 184 9.37 15.42 -1.91
N PRO A 185 9.67 16.18 -2.98
CA PRO A 185 9.59 15.64 -4.32
C PRO A 185 10.59 14.49 -4.45
N ALA A 186 10.23 13.55 -5.31
CA ALA A 186 11.13 12.51 -5.75
C ALA A 186 12.44 13.11 -6.30
N LYS A 187 13.56 12.44 -6.01
CA LYS A 187 14.92 12.93 -6.36
C LYS A 187 15.10 13.15 -7.87
N ASP A 188 14.36 12.41 -8.69
CA ASP A 188 14.34 12.50 -10.15
C ASP A 188 13.49 13.68 -10.67
N MET A 189 12.49 14.14 -9.92
CA MET A 189 11.63 15.26 -10.32
C MET A 189 12.26 16.64 -10.10
N SER A 190 13.17 16.78 -9.14
CA SER A 190 13.97 17.99 -9.00
C SER A 190 15.30 17.69 -8.31
N PRO A 191 16.44 17.70 -9.02
CA PRO A 191 17.75 17.49 -8.41
C PRO A 191 18.17 18.65 -7.48
N ARG A 192 17.37 19.72 -7.38
CA ARG A 192 17.63 20.84 -6.48
C ARG A 192 16.46 21.00 -5.50
N THR A 193 16.74 20.74 -4.23
CA THR A 193 15.94 21.30 -3.14
C THR A 193 15.85 22.80 -3.35
N THR A 194 14.64 23.30 -3.58
CA THR A 194 14.44 24.75 -3.67
C THR A 194 14.81 25.36 -2.32
N GLY A 195 15.31 26.60 -2.29
CA GLY A 195 15.72 27.12 -0.99
C GLY A 195 14.53 27.43 -0.07
N PHE A 196 13.30 27.59 -0.60
CA PHE A 196 12.10 27.52 0.24
C PHE A 196 11.95 26.16 0.93
N GLN A 197 12.17 25.07 0.19
CA GLN A 197 12.15 23.72 0.76
C GLN A 197 13.25 23.49 1.80
N ALA A 198 14.45 24.07 1.61
CA ALA A 198 15.49 24.05 2.62
C ALA A 198 15.04 24.76 3.91
N ARG A 199 14.37 25.92 3.80
CA ARG A 199 13.79 26.63 4.96
C ARG A 199 12.68 25.84 5.65
N LEU A 200 11.85 25.11 4.90
CA LEU A 200 10.88 24.17 5.46
C LEU A 200 11.58 23.05 6.22
N ALA A 201 12.63 22.46 5.63
CA ALA A 201 13.41 21.38 6.24
C ALA A 201 14.12 21.82 7.53
N GLU A 202 14.43 23.11 7.70
CA GLU A 202 14.92 23.64 8.98
C GLU A 202 13.86 23.57 10.09
N ARG A 203 12.59 23.86 9.78
CA ARG A 203 11.50 24.08 10.76
C ARG A 203 10.57 22.89 10.97
N THR A 204 10.65 21.92 10.06
CA THR A 204 9.67 20.84 9.93
C THR A 204 10.34 19.58 9.41
N VAL A 205 9.62 18.46 9.49
CA VAL A 205 10.06 17.22 8.85
C VAL A 205 9.58 17.20 7.42
N VAL A 206 10.51 16.97 6.49
CA VAL A 206 10.21 16.90 5.06
C VAL A 206 10.32 15.44 4.68
N ALA A 207 9.17 14.80 4.51
CA ALA A 207 9.04 13.36 4.35
C ALA A 207 9.13 12.97 2.87
N ASP A 208 9.86 11.90 2.54
CA ASP A 208 9.97 11.43 1.16
C ASP A 208 8.66 10.78 0.69
N VAL A 209 7.97 11.42 -0.27
CA VAL A 209 6.70 10.93 -0.82
C VAL A 209 6.89 10.01 -2.03
N THR A 210 8.12 9.59 -2.34
CA THR A 210 8.35 8.58 -3.38
C THR A 210 7.64 7.27 -3.06
N PHE A 211 6.72 6.86 -3.91
CA PHE A 211 6.01 5.60 -3.75
C PHE A 211 6.38 4.66 -4.89
N ASP A 212 6.92 3.49 -4.54
CA ASP A 212 6.95 2.37 -5.46
C ASP A 212 5.58 1.69 -5.41
N LYS A 213 5.03 1.33 -6.57
CA LYS A 213 3.65 0.83 -6.70
C LYS A 213 3.39 -0.39 -5.81
N ASP A 214 4.43 -1.19 -5.59
CA ASP A 214 4.35 -2.46 -4.90
C ASP A 214 4.81 -2.36 -3.43
N ALA A 215 5.40 -1.24 -3.01
CA ALA A 215 6.07 -1.14 -1.73
C ALA A 215 5.98 0.26 -1.12
N TYR A 216 5.39 0.35 0.08
CA TYR A 216 5.45 1.61 0.83
C TYR A 216 6.86 1.80 1.39
N PRO A 217 7.55 2.91 1.06
CA PRO A 217 8.93 3.13 1.49
C PRO A 217 9.02 3.19 3.01
N MET A 218 10.01 2.50 3.55
CA MET A 218 10.39 2.63 4.96
C MET A 218 11.81 3.19 5.02
N PRO A 219 12.16 3.96 6.07
CA PRO A 219 13.47 4.58 6.17
C PRO A 219 14.56 3.51 6.11
N ALA A 220 15.42 3.60 5.10
CA ALA A 220 16.59 2.75 5.02
C ALA A 220 17.50 3.06 6.22
N LEU A 221 18.20 2.04 6.72
CA LEU A 221 19.23 2.27 7.73
C LEU A 221 20.29 3.19 7.13
N THR A 222 20.59 4.27 7.84
CA THR A 222 21.74 5.13 7.56
C THR A 222 23.00 4.29 7.43
N GLY A 223 23.55 4.19 6.21
CA GLY A 223 24.72 3.36 5.92
C GLY A 223 24.63 2.47 4.69
N ASP A 224 23.52 2.44 3.94
CA ASP A 224 23.56 1.87 2.59
C ASP A 224 24.46 2.75 1.70
N PRO A 225 25.62 2.24 1.22
CA PRO A 225 26.53 3.01 0.37
C PRO A 225 25.88 3.42 -0.96
N ARG A 226 24.73 2.84 -1.34
CA ARG A 226 23.96 3.24 -2.53
C ARG A 226 23.04 4.44 -2.30
N SER A 227 22.82 4.85 -1.05
CA SER A 227 22.03 6.05 -0.71
C SER A 227 22.70 6.83 0.43
N PRO A 228 23.91 7.37 0.19
CA PRO A 228 24.62 8.15 1.20
C PRO A 228 23.90 9.49 1.38
N GLY A 229 23.26 9.69 2.54
CA GLY A 229 23.02 11.04 3.06
C GLY A 229 21.61 11.43 3.50
N LEU A 230 20.60 10.56 3.42
CA LEU A 230 19.23 10.98 3.71
C LEU A 230 18.53 9.97 4.63
N SER A 231 18.48 10.34 5.91
CA SER A 231 17.72 9.67 6.98
C SER A 231 16.25 10.04 6.87
N ASP A 232 15.68 9.77 5.70
CA ASP A 232 14.38 10.28 5.32
C ASP A 232 13.28 9.40 5.88
N LEU A 233 12.45 10.01 6.71
CA LEU A 233 11.22 9.38 7.12
C LEU A 233 10.23 9.48 5.96
N SER A 234 9.66 8.34 5.54
CA SER A 234 8.45 8.36 4.71
C SER A 234 7.28 8.93 5.53
N PRO A 235 6.20 9.43 4.88
CA PRO A 235 5.10 10.07 5.60
C PRO A 235 4.50 9.22 6.72
N ALA A 236 4.16 7.96 6.45
CA ALA A 236 3.66 7.03 7.46
C ALA A 236 4.69 6.74 8.56
N ALA A 237 5.97 6.61 8.22
CA ALA A 237 7.02 6.42 9.22
C ALA A 237 7.20 7.65 10.13
N ALA A 238 7.12 8.86 9.58
CA ALA A 238 7.17 10.11 10.32
C ALA A 238 5.96 10.27 11.27
N LEU A 239 4.75 10.00 10.77
CA LEU A 239 3.53 10.02 11.58
C LEU A 239 3.55 8.95 12.67
N TYR A 240 4.05 7.75 12.36
CA TYR A 240 4.21 6.67 13.32
C TYR A 240 5.26 7.01 14.39
N ALA A 241 6.36 7.66 14.01
CA ALA A 241 7.34 8.20 14.94
C ALA A 241 6.70 9.21 15.88
N ALA A 242 5.94 10.18 15.36
CA ALA A 242 5.24 11.17 16.17
C ALA A 242 4.23 10.51 17.14
N TYR A 243 3.50 9.50 16.66
CA TYR A 243 2.63 8.67 17.49
C TYR A 243 3.37 7.99 18.65
N CYS A 244 4.55 7.44 18.37
CA CYS A 244 5.35 6.70 19.32
C CYS A 244 6.18 7.58 20.27
N LEU A 245 6.52 8.79 19.87
CA LEU A 245 7.22 9.76 20.71
C LEU A 245 6.28 10.55 21.62
N ALA A 246 4.98 10.54 21.33
CA ALA A 246 3.98 11.19 22.17
C ALA A 246 3.96 10.62 23.60
N PRO A 247 3.74 11.45 24.63
CA PRO A 247 3.63 11.00 26.02
C PRO A 247 2.57 9.90 26.18
N GLY A 248 2.91 8.86 26.97
CA GLY A 248 2.01 7.73 27.23
C GLY A 248 1.90 6.69 26.10
N SER A 249 2.68 6.80 25.02
CA SER A 249 2.70 5.78 23.98
C SER A 249 3.23 4.43 24.50
N THR A 250 2.76 3.34 23.89
CA THR A 250 3.19 1.97 24.21
C THR A 250 4.27 1.45 23.24
N CYS A 251 4.86 2.32 22.40
CA CYS A 251 5.78 1.90 21.35
C CYS A 251 7.14 1.49 21.92
N GLY A 252 7.32 0.18 22.18
CA GLY A 252 8.52 -0.39 22.80
C GLY A 252 9.85 0.14 22.24
N PRO A 253 10.12 0.03 20.92
CA PRO A 253 11.40 0.47 20.33
C PRO A 253 11.69 1.96 20.46
N PHE A 254 10.68 2.79 20.73
CA PHE A 254 10.79 4.25 20.80
C PHE A 254 10.86 4.76 22.25
N LYS A 255 10.65 3.89 23.26
CA LYS A 255 10.60 4.28 24.67
C LYS A 255 11.88 4.97 25.15
N ALA A 256 13.05 4.49 24.71
CA ALA A 256 14.33 5.10 25.08
C ALA A 256 14.43 6.56 24.62
N VAL A 257 13.89 6.86 23.43
CA VAL A 257 13.91 8.20 22.82
C VAL A 257 12.89 9.12 23.47
N ALA A 258 11.69 8.59 23.70
CA ALA A 258 10.61 9.29 24.37
C ALA A 258 10.97 9.65 25.81
N GLY A 259 11.74 8.79 26.49
CA GLY A 259 12.19 9.00 27.87
C GLY A 259 13.38 9.95 28.05
N ALA A 260 14.14 10.25 26.99
CA ALA A 260 15.25 11.19 27.09
C ALA A 260 14.73 12.59 27.46
N SER A 261 15.38 13.26 28.39
CA SER A 261 15.01 14.60 28.84
C SER A 261 15.33 15.66 27.76
N ALA A 262 14.76 16.87 27.91
CA ALA A 262 15.19 18.02 27.11
C ALA A 262 16.66 18.38 27.34
N GLN A 263 17.23 18.01 28.49
CA GLN A 263 18.64 18.24 28.82
C GLN A 263 19.55 17.29 28.05
N ASP A 264 19.14 16.04 27.83
CA ASP A 264 19.91 15.05 27.05
C ASP A 264 20.06 15.47 25.57
N LEU A 265 19.06 16.19 25.05
CA LEU A 265 19.13 16.80 23.72
C LEU A 265 20.12 17.96 23.66
N LYS A 266 20.28 18.73 24.75
CA LYS A 266 21.23 19.84 24.83
C LYS A 266 22.68 19.38 24.97
N THR A 267 22.91 18.27 25.66
CA THR A 267 24.25 17.71 25.87
C THR A 267 24.78 16.91 24.68
N GLY A 268 23.99 16.79 23.60
CA GLY A 268 24.42 16.14 22.37
C GLY A 268 24.52 14.61 22.47
N VAL A 269 23.80 13.99 23.42
CA VAL A 269 23.63 12.52 23.42
C VAL A 269 22.98 12.17 22.09
N THR A 270 23.67 11.33 21.31
CA THR A 270 23.31 11.06 19.92
C THR A 270 21.85 10.64 19.81
N PRO A 271 21.05 11.35 19.00
CA PRO A 271 19.64 11.01 18.86
C PRO A 271 19.54 9.58 18.34
N ALA A 272 18.65 8.82 18.97
CA ALA A 272 18.40 7.44 18.61
C ALA A 272 18.13 7.33 17.11
N THR A 273 18.69 6.31 16.49
CA THR A 273 18.44 6.00 15.09
C THR A 273 17.04 5.42 14.93
N TRP A 274 16.48 5.56 13.73
CA TRP A 274 15.26 4.86 13.37
C TRP A 274 15.42 3.35 13.66
N PRO A 275 14.48 2.69 14.36
CA PRO A 275 14.74 1.33 14.80
C PRO A 275 14.86 0.37 13.61
N GLN A 276 15.90 -0.47 13.63
CA GLN A 276 16.18 -1.46 12.58
C GLN A 276 15.00 -2.38 12.26
N ALA A 277 14.10 -2.60 13.22
CA ALA A 277 12.89 -3.37 12.99
C ALA A 277 12.02 -2.84 11.84
N PHE A 278 12.18 -1.56 11.48
CA PHE A 278 11.43 -0.84 10.44
C PHE A 278 12.27 -0.50 9.20
N SER A 279 13.28 -1.30 8.88
CA SER A 279 14.19 -1.05 7.75
C SER A 279 13.73 -1.67 6.42
N ARG A 280 12.75 -2.58 6.44
CA ARG A 280 12.20 -3.21 5.23
C ARG A 280 10.98 -2.43 4.75
N PRO A 281 10.76 -2.27 3.43
CA PRO A 281 9.54 -1.66 2.91
C PRO A 281 8.29 -2.34 3.46
N LEU A 282 7.25 -1.53 3.69
CA LEU A 282 5.97 -1.96 4.22
C LEU A 282 5.08 -2.42 3.06
N SER A 283 4.53 -3.62 3.19
CA SER A 283 3.47 -4.10 2.33
C SER A 283 2.12 -3.69 2.90
N ILE A 284 1.37 -2.86 2.17
CA ILE A 284 0.11 -2.28 2.66
C ILE A 284 -0.97 -3.35 2.74
N VAL A 285 -1.48 -3.59 3.96
CA VAL A 285 -2.67 -4.40 4.20
C VAL A 285 -3.89 -3.50 4.17
N TRP A 286 -4.82 -3.76 3.26
CA TRP A 286 -6.02 -2.96 3.09
C TRP A 286 -7.15 -3.42 4.00
N GLY A 287 -7.89 -2.47 4.57
CA GLY A 287 -9.09 -2.73 5.35
C GLY A 287 -10.36 -2.37 4.61
N ALA A 288 -11.41 -3.18 4.77
CA ALA A 288 -12.72 -2.94 4.15
C ALA A 288 -13.74 -2.30 5.11
N ARG A 289 -13.51 -2.39 6.43
CA ARG A 289 -14.44 -1.84 7.42
C ARG A 289 -14.19 -0.34 7.59
N PRO A 290 -15.17 0.54 7.38
CA PRO A 290 -14.96 1.96 7.64
C PRO A 290 -14.82 2.28 9.11
N ALA A 291 -14.14 3.39 9.41
CA ALA A 291 -14.04 3.92 10.75
C ALA A 291 -15.45 4.17 11.35
N PRO A 292 -15.67 3.91 12.66
CA PRO A 292 -16.95 4.17 13.31
C PRO A 292 -17.41 5.62 13.09
N GLY A 293 -18.67 5.79 12.70
CA GLY A 293 -19.28 7.10 12.39
C GLY A 293 -18.92 7.68 11.03
N GLN A 294 -18.12 7.00 10.19
CA GLN A 294 -17.77 7.47 8.85
C GLN A 294 -18.98 7.59 7.93
N SER A 295 -19.92 6.63 7.99
CA SER A 295 -21.18 6.68 7.25
C SER A 295 -22.00 7.91 7.61
N ASP A 296 -22.11 8.20 8.90
CA ASP A 296 -22.89 9.32 9.43
C ASP A 296 -22.24 10.66 9.08
N LEU A 297 -20.91 10.73 9.15
CA LEU A 297 -20.15 11.89 8.69
C LEU A 297 -20.37 12.10 7.18
N ASN A 298 -20.24 11.06 6.37
CA ASN A 298 -20.44 11.17 4.92
C ASN A 298 -21.86 11.63 4.58
N TRP A 299 -22.87 11.09 5.27
CA TRP A 299 -24.26 11.51 5.12
C TRP A 299 -24.45 13.00 5.41
N ARG A 300 -23.88 13.50 6.50
CA ARG A 300 -24.02 14.91 6.93
C ARG A 300 -23.48 15.92 5.94
N TYR A 301 -22.35 15.64 5.28
CA TYR A 301 -21.70 16.63 4.40
C TYR A 301 -22.06 16.47 2.94
N ASN A 302 -22.21 15.24 2.44
CA ASN A 302 -22.43 15.01 1.01
C ASN A 302 -23.91 15.00 0.62
N ASN A 303 -24.84 14.95 1.59
CA ASN A 303 -26.30 15.10 1.42
C ASN A 303 -26.92 14.25 0.28
N ARG A 304 -26.20 13.26 -0.24
CA ARG A 304 -26.56 12.53 -1.46
C ARG A 304 -26.46 11.02 -1.32
N PHE A 305 -25.50 10.43 -0.61
CA PHE A 305 -25.49 8.98 -0.35
C PHE A 305 -24.69 8.63 0.93
N ALA A 306 -25.28 7.85 1.85
CA ALA A 306 -24.50 7.14 2.85
C ALA A 306 -23.69 6.06 2.12
N CYS A 307 -22.38 6.02 2.33
CA CYS A 307 -21.57 4.94 1.76
C CYS A 307 -21.96 3.62 2.43
N THR A 308 -21.96 2.53 1.67
CA THR A 308 -22.33 1.21 2.19
C THR A 308 -21.25 0.72 3.13
N VAL A 309 -21.67 0.25 4.30
CA VAL A 309 -20.79 -0.44 5.24
C VAL A 309 -20.89 -1.93 4.93
N PRO A 310 -19.80 -2.60 4.54
CA PRO A 310 -19.85 -4.04 4.33
C PRO A 310 -20.24 -4.74 5.62
N GLU A 311 -21.17 -5.70 5.54
CA GLU A 311 -21.61 -6.49 6.70
C GLU A 311 -20.40 -7.11 7.42
N THR A 312 -20.30 -6.87 8.73
CA THR A 312 -19.24 -7.46 9.57
C THR A 312 -19.59 -8.90 9.92
N GLY A 313 -18.58 -9.77 9.97
CA GLY A 313 -18.77 -11.15 10.44
C GLY A 313 -19.41 -12.06 9.40
N LEU A 314 -18.98 -11.91 8.14
CA LEU A 314 -19.46 -12.76 7.07
C LEU A 314 -19.32 -14.24 7.46
N PRO A 315 -20.37 -15.05 7.25
CA PRO A 315 -20.22 -16.50 7.31
C PRO A 315 -19.15 -16.93 6.32
N MET A 316 -18.62 -18.15 6.48
CA MET A 316 -17.58 -18.68 5.59
C MET A 316 -17.97 -18.57 4.09
N THR A 317 -19.25 -18.69 3.77
CA THR A 317 -19.79 -18.47 2.41
C THR A 317 -19.50 -17.07 1.85
N GLY A 318 -19.47 -16.03 2.67
CA GLY A 318 -19.13 -14.67 2.25
C GLY A 318 -17.65 -14.48 1.91
N TYR A 319 -16.74 -15.21 2.58
CA TYR A 319 -15.32 -15.23 2.18
C TYR A 319 -15.13 -15.95 0.83
N ILE A 320 -15.88 -17.03 0.58
CA ILE A 320 -15.86 -17.73 -0.72
C ILE A 320 -16.42 -16.83 -1.83
N ASP A 321 -17.58 -16.20 -1.65
CA ASP A 321 -18.19 -15.31 -2.65
C ASP A 321 -17.23 -14.17 -3.03
N ARG A 322 -16.61 -13.53 -2.03
CA ARG A 322 -15.58 -12.51 -2.26
C ARG A 322 -14.35 -13.06 -2.98
N GLY A 323 -13.87 -14.24 -2.59
CA GLY A 323 -12.74 -14.88 -3.25
C GLY A 323 -13.03 -15.16 -4.72
N VAL A 324 -14.21 -15.69 -5.03
CA VAL A 324 -14.66 -15.95 -6.41
C VAL A 324 -14.80 -14.65 -7.20
N ARG A 325 -15.45 -13.62 -6.65
CA ARG A 325 -15.57 -12.31 -7.31
C ARG A 325 -14.21 -11.66 -7.54
N ALA A 326 -13.30 -11.76 -6.56
CA ALA A 326 -11.94 -11.25 -6.68
C ALA A 326 -11.18 -11.96 -7.81
N LEU A 327 -11.26 -13.29 -7.88
CA LEU A 327 -10.67 -14.12 -8.93
C LEU A 327 -11.22 -13.80 -10.32
N LEU A 328 -12.53 -13.58 -10.42
CA LEU A 328 -13.21 -13.25 -11.68
C LEU A 328 -13.11 -11.76 -12.04
N ASN A 329 -12.40 -10.98 -11.23
CA ASN A 329 -12.33 -9.52 -11.31
C ASN A 329 -13.71 -8.87 -11.50
N ILE A 330 -14.74 -9.40 -10.82
CA ILE A 330 -16.07 -8.82 -10.83
C ILE A 330 -16.00 -7.58 -9.94
N ASP A 331 -16.14 -6.41 -10.56
CA ASP A 331 -16.04 -5.13 -9.87
C ASP A 331 -16.97 -5.10 -8.64
N PRO A 332 -16.45 -4.70 -7.46
CA PRO A 332 -17.33 -4.45 -6.33
C PRO A 332 -18.28 -3.31 -6.70
N SER A 333 -19.58 -3.62 -6.71
CA SER A 333 -20.62 -2.64 -7.03
C SER A 333 -20.69 -1.54 -5.96
N ALA A 334 -20.36 -0.30 -6.35
CA ALA A 334 -20.60 0.98 -5.64
C ALA A 334 -19.70 1.29 -4.41
N PRO A 335 -19.52 2.59 -4.07
CA PRO A 335 -18.34 3.06 -3.34
C PRO A 335 -18.47 2.79 -1.85
N ASP A 336 -17.74 1.78 -1.38
CA ASP A 336 -17.52 1.56 0.04
C ASP A 336 -16.98 2.84 0.69
N CYS A 337 -17.31 3.08 1.95
CA CYS A 337 -16.67 4.14 2.72
C CYS A 337 -15.14 3.94 2.73
N TYR A 338 -14.34 5.01 2.87
CA TYR A 338 -12.91 4.83 3.14
C TYR A 338 -12.72 4.14 4.50
N TYR A 339 -11.64 3.34 4.59
CA TYR A 339 -11.30 2.65 5.84
C TYR A 339 -11.00 3.64 6.97
N SER A 340 -10.13 4.61 6.69
CA SER A 340 -9.78 5.68 7.62
C SER A 340 -10.93 6.68 7.73
N ARG A 341 -11.01 7.36 8.88
CA ARG A 341 -11.97 8.45 9.04
C ARG A 341 -11.59 9.60 8.10
N THR A 342 -12.52 10.00 7.25
CA THR A 342 -12.28 10.95 6.17
C THR A 342 -13.37 12.01 6.13
N TYR A 343 -12.96 13.25 5.96
CA TYR A 343 -13.89 14.36 5.74
C TYR A 343 -13.24 15.41 4.84
N PRO A 344 -14.03 16.09 4.00
CA PRO A 344 -13.51 17.16 3.17
C PRO A 344 -13.19 18.37 4.04
N TYR A 345 -12.17 19.15 3.68
CA TYR A 345 -11.71 20.28 4.49
C TYR A 345 -12.82 21.31 4.82
N HIS A 346 -13.77 21.55 3.90
CA HIS A 346 -14.89 22.47 4.09
C HIS A 346 -15.86 22.00 5.17
N ALA A 347 -15.89 20.69 5.48
CA ALA A 347 -16.68 20.16 6.59
C ALA A 347 -16.24 20.75 7.93
N LEU A 348 -14.98 21.19 8.07
CA LEU A 348 -14.52 21.87 9.30
C LEU A 348 -15.28 23.18 9.58
N ASN A 349 -15.89 23.83 8.59
CA ASN A 349 -16.77 24.99 8.78
C ASN A 349 -18.14 24.62 9.36
N LEU A 350 -18.57 23.38 9.12
CA LEU A 350 -19.90 22.90 9.48
C LEU A 350 -19.92 22.24 10.86
N LEU A 351 -18.74 22.01 11.44
CA LEU A 351 -18.56 21.36 12.72
C LEU A 351 -18.67 22.35 13.87
N THR A 352 -19.39 21.92 14.91
CA THR A 352 -19.30 22.57 16.23
C THR A 352 -17.89 22.37 16.82
N PRO A 353 -17.42 23.24 17.73
CA PRO A 353 -16.11 23.10 18.37
C PRO A 353 -15.90 21.73 19.03
N ASP A 354 -16.94 21.16 19.67
CA ASP A 354 -16.84 19.84 20.31
C ASP A 354 -16.71 18.70 19.30
N GLN A 355 -17.39 18.81 18.15
CA GLN A 355 -17.25 17.82 17.08
C GLN A 355 -15.88 17.92 16.41
N ALA A 356 -15.41 19.14 16.11
CA ALA A 356 -14.07 19.36 15.56
C ALA A 356 -13.00 18.81 16.52
N LYS A 357 -13.14 19.08 17.82
CA LYS A 357 -12.30 18.50 18.87
C LYS A 357 -12.35 16.98 18.87
N ALA A 358 -13.52 16.36 18.83
CA ALA A 358 -13.63 14.89 18.77
C ALA A 358 -12.96 14.27 17.54
N LEU A 359 -12.89 15.02 16.43
CA LEU A 359 -12.31 14.60 15.16
C LEU A 359 -10.81 14.92 15.02
N LEU A 360 -10.27 15.87 15.77
CA LEU A 360 -8.90 16.36 15.61
C LEU A 360 -8.01 16.12 16.82
N LYS A 361 -8.58 16.14 18.03
CA LYS A 361 -7.82 15.95 19.27
C LYS A 361 -7.12 14.60 19.28
N ASP A 362 -5.82 14.64 19.61
CA ASP A 362 -4.95 13.47 19.70
C ASP A 362 -4.87 12.63 18.41
N LYS A 363 -5.30 13.18 17.27
CA LYS A 363 -5.27 12.49 15.97
C LYS A 363 -3.99 12.73 15.21
N LEU A 364 -3.64 11.75 14.38
CA LEU A 364 -2.62 11.86 13.33
C LEU A 364 -3.36 12.29 12.06
N VAL A 365 -3.23 13.56 11.70
CA VAL A 365 -4.00 14.17 10.62
C VAL A 365 -3.18 14.14 9.34
N ILE A 366 -3.76 13.62 8.27
CA ILE A 366 -3.20 13.64 6.92
C ILE A 366 -4.08 14.53 6.07
N ILE A 367 -3.49 15.48 5.35
CA ILE A 367 -4.20 16.42 4.51
C ILE A 367 -3.68 16.26 3.09
N GLY A 368 -4.55 15.95 2.14
CA GLY A 368 -4.12 15.75 0.77
C GLY A 368 -5.20 16.04 -0.27
N PRO A 369 -4.80 16.14 -1.55
CA PRO A 369 -5.72 16.39 -2.63
C PRO A 369 -6.63 15.19 -2.90
N ASN A 370 -7.88 15.44 -3.31
CA ASN A 370 -8.81 14.41 -3.81
C ASN A 370 -9.70 14.99 -4.92
N PHE A 371 -9.13 15.28 -6.08
CA PHE A 371 -9.87 15.90 -7.18
C PHE A 371 -9.76 15.09 -8.47
N THR A 372 -10.79 15.19 -9.30
CA THR A 372 -11.05 14.27 -10.41
C THR A 372 -10.01 14.38 -11.54
N ARG A 373 -9.37 15.56 -11.68
CA ARG A 373 -8.50 15.91 -12.82
C ARG A 373 -7.02 16.01 -12.50
N GLY A 374 -6.66 15.86 -11.24
CA GLY A 374 -5.27 15.73 -10.84
C GLY A 374 -5.27 14.94 -9.58
N SER A 375 -4.52 13.85 -9.57
CA SER A 375 -4.14 13.27 -8.30
C SER A 375 -3.02 12.29 -8.55
N ASP A 376 -2.17 12.28 -7.54
CA ASP A 376 -1.44 11.13 -7.06
C ASP A 376 -2.44 10.00 -6.75
N LEU A 377 -3.00 9.39 -7.80
CA LEU A 377 -3.92 8.27 -7.70
C LEU A 377 -3.12 6.98 -7.70
N HIS A 378 -3.54 6.07 -6.84
CA HIS A 378 -2.93 4.77 -6.72
C HIS A 378 -3.96 3.67 -6.65
N ASP A 379 -3.60 2.50 -7.15
CA ASP A 379 -4.50 1.36 -7.17
C ASP A 379 -4.62 0.73 -5.78
N SER A 380 -5.84 0.74 -5.26
CA SER A 380 -6.25 -0.06 -4.12
C SER A 380 -6.92 -1.34 -4.61
N PRO A 381 -6.56 -2.53 -4.09
CA PRO A 381 -7.22 -3.77 -4.45
C PRO A 381 -8.71 -3.77 -4.09
N LEU A 382 -9.15 -2.90 -3.16
CA LEU A 382 -10.54 -2.81 -2.72
C LEU A 382 -11.37 -1.78 -3.49
N LYS A 383 -10.74 -0.65 -3.84
CA LYS A 383 -11.44 0.57 -4.30
C LYS A 383 -11.03 1.04 -5.70
N GLY A 384 -10.07 0.36 -6.34
CA GLY A 384 -9.41 0.90 -7.51
C GLY A 384 -8.61 2.15 -7.13
N ALA A 385 -8.62 3.16 -8.00
CA ALA A 385 -7.85 4.38 -7.79
C ALA A 385 -8.28 5.14 -6.50
N VAL A 386 -7.33 5.39 -5.61
CA VAL A 386 -7.48 6.20 -4.40
C VAL A 386 -6.40 7.29 -4.33
N PRO A 387 -6.66 8.46 -3.74
CA PRO A 387 -5.64 9.48 -3.55
C PRO A 387 -4.48 9.04 -2.63
N GLY A 388 -3.27 9.56 -2.86
CA GLY A 388 -2.03 9.27 -2.11
C GLY A 388 -2.16 9.41 -0.60
N ALA A 389 -2.88 10.43 -0.13
CA ALA A 389 -3.24 10.61 1.28
C ALA A 389 -3.83 9.35 1.95
N PHE A 390 -4.62 8.56 1.22
CA PHE A 390 -5.20 7.32 1.75
C PHE A 390 -4.20 6.19 1.85
N ILE A 391 -3.21 6.13 0.96
CA ILE A 391 -2.09 5.20 1.07
C ILE A 391 -1.27 5.51 2.31
N HIS A 392 -0.91 6.78 2.51
CA HIS A 392 -0.20 7.20 3.72
C HIS A 392 -0.99 6.87 4.99
N ALA A 393 -2.31 7.04 4.96
CA ALA A 393 -3.20 6.70 6.07
C ALA A 393 -3.24 5.18 6.34
N MET A 394 -3.35 4.36 5.30
CA MET A 394 -3.36 2.90 5.44
C MET A 394 -2.00 2.36 5.90
N ALA A 395 -0.90 2.89 5.34
CA ALA A 395 0.44 2.54 5.77
C ALA A 395 0.67 2.88 7.25
N LEU A 396 0.23 4.06 7.69
CA LEU A 396 0.28 4.45 9.10
C LEU A 396 -0.57 3.53 9.98
N ASP A 397 -1.79 3.19 9.55
CA ASP A 397 -2.67 2.27 10.27
C ASP A 397 -2.01 0.89 10.44
N ASN A 398 -1.38 0.35 9.39
CA ASN A 398 -0.63 -0.91 9.46
C ASN A 398 0.51 -0.85 10.48
N LEU A 399 1.25 0.27 10.54
CA LEU A 399 2.31 0.47 11.53
C LEU A 399 1.75 0.57 12.96
N ILE A 400 0.59 1.20 13.16
CA ILE A 400 -0.07 1.29 14.47
C ILE A 400 -0.60 -0.07 14.92
N GLU A 401 -1.22 -0.83 14.01
CA GLU A 401 -1.83 -2.12 14.30
C GLU A 401 -0.78 -3.19 14.61
N TYR A 402 0.28 -3.25 13.81
CA TYR A 402 1.27 -4.33 13.89
C TYR A 402 2.60 -3.93 14.56
N GLY A 403 2.89 -2.63 14.67
CA GLY A 403 4.15 -2.14 15.22
C GLY A 403 5.36 -2.75 14.51
N LYS A 404 6.31 -3.28 15.28
CA LYS A 404 7.52 -3.96 14.75
C LYS A 404 7.24 -5.24 13.93
N HIS A 405 6.00 -5.74 13.97
CA HIS A 405 5.54 -6.93 13.28
C HIS A 405 4.71 -6.61 12.03
N TYR A 406 4.83 -5.40 11.49
CA TYR A 406 4.19 -5.02 10.24
C TYR A 406 4.56 -5.96 9.10
N ARG A 407 3.67 -6.03 8.10
CA ARG A 407 3.87 -6.88 6.94
C ARG A 407 4.92 -6.27 6.01
N LYS A 408 5.92 -7.06 5.64
CA LYS A 408 7.08 -6.59 4.87
C LYS A 408 6.97 -7.08 3.42
N VAL A 409 7.45 -6.26 2.51
CA VAL A 409 7.67 -6.69 1.12
C VAL A 409 8.73 -7.78 1.11
N ALA A 410 8.50 -8.83 0.31
CA ALA A 410 9.41 -9.96 0.19
C ALA A 410 10.81 -9.50 -0.24
N ALA A 411 11.87 -10.09 0.32
CA ALA A 411 13.24 -9.75 -0.11
C ALA A 411 13.53 -10.40 -1.49
N PRO A 412 14.28 -9.74 -2.38
CA PRO A 412 14.44 -10.21 -3.76
C PRO A 412 15.23 -11.53 -3.89
N VAL A 413 16.00 -11.93 -2.89
CA VAL A 413 16.86 -13.13 -2.96
C VAL A 413 16.83 -13.91 -1.63
N PHE A 414 16.47 -15.20 -1.69
CA PHE A 414 16.39 -16.16 -0.57
C PHE A 414 15.55 -15.71 0.64
N ASP A 415 14.39 -15.11 0.40
CA ASP A 415 13.44 -14.83 1.47
C ASP A 415 12.56 -16.06 1.81
N GLY A 416 11.88 -16.00 2.95
CA GLY A 416 11.03 -17.09 3.42
C GLY A 416 9.86 -17.36 2.48
N GLY A 417 9.24 -16.32 1.92
CA GLY A 417 8.22 -16.40 0.88
C GLY A 417 8.64 -17.21 -0.35
N LYS A 418 9.82 -16.94 -0.94
CA LYS A 418 10.28 -17.70 -2.13
C LYS A 418 10.65 -19.15 -1.82
N ILE A 419 11.12 -19.44 -0.60
CA ILE A 419 11.33 -20.82 -0.12
C ILE A 419 9.98 -21.53 0.02
N LEU A 420 8.97 -20.86 0.60
CA LEU A 420 7.62 -21.38 0.73
C LEU A 420 6.96 -21.63 -0.63
N GLU A 421 7.10 -20.71 -1.57
CA GLU A 421 6.60 -20.83 -2.95
C GLU A 421 7.20 -22.06 -3.64
N THR A 422 8.53 -22.21 -3.57
CA THR A 422 9.25 -23.34 -4.18
C THR A 422 8.89 -24.66 -3.50
N GLY A 423 8.81 -24.67 -2.16
CA GLY A 423 8.40 -25.84 -1.39
C GLY A 423 6.97 -26.26 -1.68
N LEU A 424 6.05 -25.30 -1.83
CA LEU A 424 4.67 -25.55 -2.22
C LEU A 424 4.59 -26.18 -3.61
N LEU A 425 5.26 -25.61 -4.60
CA LEU A 425 5.30 -26.15 -5.96
C LEU A 425 5.82 -27.59 -5.96
N PHE A 426 6.91 -27.85 -5.24
CA PHE A 426 7.48 -29.19 -5.10
C PHE A 426 6.48 -30.19 -4.51
N CYS A 427 5.81 -29.82 -3.42
CA CYS A 427 4.81 -30.68 -2.77
C CYS A 427 3.60 -30.95 -3.68
N LEU A 428 3.11 -29.94 -4.40
CA LEU A 428 1.99 -30.10 -5.34
C LEU A 428 2.36 -31.02 -6.51
N LEU A 429 3.59 -30.93 -7.03
CA LEU A 429 4.08 -31.83 -8.07
C LEU A 429 4.22 -33.27 -7.56
N LEU A 430 4.71 -33.46 -6.34
CA LEU A 430 4.76 -34.79 -5.71
C LEU A 430 3.36 -35.39 -5.52
N LEU A 431 2.39 -34.59 -5.07
CA LEU A 431 0.99 -35.02 -4.94
C LEU A 431 0.38 -35.40 -6.29
N GLY A 432 0.62 -34.58 -7.33
CA GLY A 432 0.19 -34.88 -8.69
C GLY A 432 0.80 -36.19 -9.22
N HIS A 433 2.10 -36.37 -9.03
CA HIS A 433 2.82 -37.59 -9.42
C HIS A 433 2.30 -38.83 -8.68
N TRP A 434 2.11 -38.74 -7.36
CA TRP A 434 1.54 -39.83 -6.56
C TRP A 434 0.11 -40.18 -7.00
N GLY A 435 -0.71 -39.16 -7.27
CA GLY A 435 -2.05 -39.33 -7.83
C GLY A 435 -2.05 -40.05 -9.18
N ALA A 436 -1.10 -39.70 -10.06
CA ALA A 436 -0.92 -40.37 -11.35
C ALA A 436 -0.54 -41.85 -11.18
N LEU A 437 0.44 -42.16 -10.32
CA LEU A 437 0.82 -43.54 -10.01
C LEU A 437 -0.35 -44.35 -9.41
N ARG A 438 -1.13 -43.74 -8.52
CA ARG A 438 -2.28 -44.40 -7.90
C ARG A 438 -3.38 -44.67 -8.92
N ARG A 439 -3.65 -43.72 -9.83
CA ARG A 439 -4.60 -43.91 -10.93
C ARG A 439 -4.17 -45.05 -11.84
N HIS A 440 -2.90 -45.10 -12.23
CA HIS A 440 -2.37 -46.16 -13.09
C HIS A 440 -2.56 -47.55 -12.47
N ARG A 441 -2.34 -47.69 -11.15
CA ARG A 441 -2.63 -48.93 -10.43
C ARG A 441 -4.12 -49.29 -10.41
N LEU A 442 -5.01 -48.30 -10.34
CA LEU A 442 -6.46 -48.54 -10.42
C LEU A 442 -6.86 -49.03 -11.82
N ASP A 443 -6.25 -48.50 -12.88
CA ASP A 443 -6.48 -48.97 -14.26
C ASP A 443 -6.03 -50.42 -14.44
N GLN A 444 -4.85 -50.77 -13.93
CA GLN A 444 -4.35 -52.14 -13.99
C GLN A 444 -5.19 -53.13 -13.15
N ALA A 445 -5.84 -52.65 -12.09
CA ALA A 445 -6.66 -53.49 -11.22
C ALA A 445 -8.08 -53.73 -11.76
N SER A 446 -8.48 -53.09 -12.86
CA SER A 446 -9.81 -53.19 -13.46
C SER A 446 -9.73 -53.91 -14.82
N PRO A 447 -9.71 -55.25 -14.85
CA PRO A 447 -9.49 -56.03 -16.07
C PRO A 447 -10.54 -55.79 -17.17
N ASP A 448 -11.75 -55.35 -16.80
CA ASP A 448 -12.83 -55.05 -17.75
C ASP A 448 -12.74 -53.62 -18.36
N GLY A 449 -11.69 -52.85 -18.05
CA GLY A 449 -11.48 -51.49 -18.59
C GLY A 449 -12.38 -50.40 -17.98
N ASP A 450 -13.43 -50.78 -17.26
CA ASP A 450 -14.31 -49.85 -16.54
C ASP A 450 -13.76 -49.54 -15.15
N THR A 451 -12.69 -48.74 -15.08
CA THR A 451 -12.35 -48.15 -13.79
C THR A 451 -13.55 -47.35 -13.30
N PRO A 452 -14.07 -47.65 -12.08
CA PRO A 452 -15.28 -47.01 -11.62
C PRO A 452 -14.99 -45.52 -11.50
N LEU A 453 -15.65 -44.72 -12.34
CA LEU A 453 -15.52 -43.25 -12.39
C LEU A 453 -15.58 -42.65 -10.97
N ALA A 454 -16.41 -43.22 -10.10
CA ALA A 454 -16.50 -42.84 -8.69
C ALA A 454 -15.16 -42.96 -7.91
N ALA A 455 -14.36 -44.01 -8.15
CA ALA A 455 -13.06 -44.17 -7.49
C ALA A 455 -12.02 -43.16 -8.00
N ALA A 456 -12.00 -42.89 -9.31
CA ALA A 456 -11.17 -41.85 -9.89
C ALA A 456 -11.54 -40.46 -9.34
N LEU A 457 -12.84 -40.16 -9.27
CA LEU A 457 -13.34 -38.89 -8.71
C LEU A 457 -13.05 -38.74 -7.22
N ARG A 458 -13.15 -39.82 -6.43
CA ARG A 458 -12.74 -39.80 -5.02
C ARG A 458 -11.25 -39.49 -4.88
N LEU A 459 -10.40 -40.14 -5.68
CA LEU A 459 -8.96 -39.88 -5.67
C LEU A 459 -8.65 -38.41 -6.03
N TYR A 460 -9.24 -37.90 -7.11
CA TYR A 460 -9.04 -36.51 -7.52
C TYR A 460 -9.59 -35.52 -6.49
N GLY A 461 -10.76 -35.80 -5.91
CA GLY A 461 -11.33 -34.97 -4.84
C GLY A 461 -10.44 -34.91 -3.60
N VAL A 462 -9.88 -36.04 -3.17
CA VAL A 462 -8.93 -36.08 -2.05
C VAL A 462 -7.65 -35.31 -2.37
N LEU A 463 -7.07 -35.52 -3.56
CA LEU A 463 -5.86 -34.79 -3.98
C LEU A 463 -6.10 -33.29 -4.07
N LEU A 464 -7.22 -32.87 -4.65
CA LEU A 464 -7.61 -31.46 -4.72
C LEU A 464 -7.79 -30.87 -3.32
N GLY A 465 -8.44 -31.60 -2.42
CA GLY A 465 -8.62 -31.20 -1.03
C GLY A 465 -7.29 -31.03 -0.29
N ILE A 466 -6.36 -31.98 -0.42
CA ILE A 466 -5.02 -31.89 0.19
C ILE A 466 -4.23 -30.71 -0.40
N SER A 467 -4.25 -30.55 -1.73
CA SER A 467 -3.58 -29.43 -2.40
C SER A 467 -4.12 -28.08 -1.93
N ALA A 468 -5.45 -27.93 -1.84
CA ALA A 468 -6.07 -26.71 -1.33
C ALA A 468 -5.69 -26.42 0.12
N LEU A 469 -5.71 -27.44 1.00
CA LEU A 469 -5.28 -27.30 2.38
C LEU A 469 -3.81 -26.91 2.50
N LEU A 470 -2.95 -27.49 1.65
CA LEU A 470 -1.53 -27.16 1.62
C LEU A 470 -1.30 -25.70 1.17
N ILE A 471 -1.99 -25.25 0.12
CA ILE A 471 -1.93 -23.86 -0.33
C ILE A 471 -2.35 -22.92 0.80
N VAL A 472 -3.51 -23.18 1.43
CA VAL A 472 -4.00 -22.38 2.56
C VAL A 472 -2.99 -22.36 3.70
N ALA A 473 -2.41 -23.52 4.06
CA ALA A 473 -1.42 -23.60 5.14
C ALA A 473 -0.13 -22.82 4.82
N VAL A 474 0.36 -22.88 3.58
CA VAL A 474 1.57 -22.14 3.19
C VAL A 474 1.32 -20.63 3.14
N VAL A 475 0.19 -20.20 2.56
CA VAL A 475 -0.22 -18.78 2.57
C VAL A 475 -0.39 -18.28 4.00
N ALA A 476 -1.01 -19.09 4.86
CA ALA A 476 -1.17 -18.82 6.29
C ALA A 476 0.18 -18.61 7.00
N ILE A 477 1.15 -19.51 6.75
CA ILE A 477 2.50 -19.41 7.33
C ILE A 477 3.20 -18.15 6.83
N GLY A 478 3.10 -17.81 5.54
CA GLY A 478 3.66 -16.58 4.99
C GLY A 478 3.09 -15.33 5.65
N ILE A 479 1.76 -15.21 5.71
CA ILE A 479 1.08 -14.02 6.23
C ILE A 479 1.24 -13.89 7.75
N TRP A 480 0.96 -14.95 8.52
CA TRP A 480 0.91 -14.86 9.99
C TRP A 480 2.23 -15.21 10.66
N GLY A 481 2.98 -16.15 10.08
CA GLY A 481 4.28 -16.59 10.60
C GLY A 481 5.40 -15.65 10.17
N LEU A 482 5.58 -15.47 8.86
CA LEU A 482 6.68 -14.67 8.32
C LEU A 482 6.38 -13.16 8.29
N ARG A 483 5.09 -12.78 8.28
CA ARG A 483 4.64 -11.39 8.12
C ARG A 483 5.15 -10.80 6.80
N GLU A 484 5.11 -11.61 5.75
CA GLU A 484 5.46 -11.21 4.39
C GLU A 484 4.19 -11.16 3.52
N GLU A 485 4.34 -10.65 2.30
CA GLU A 485 3.30 -10.72 1.29
C GLU A 485 2.89 -12.18 1.01
N PRO A 486 1.62 -12.40 0.62
CA PRO A 486 1.21 -13.71 0.18
C PRO A 486 2.08 -14.13 -1.01
N ILE A 487 2.57 -15.37 -0.95
CA ILE A 487 3.28 -15.98 -2.07
C ILE A 487 2.39 -16.06 -3.31
N ASN A 488 3.00 -16.30 -4.48
CA ASN A 488 2.32 -16.51 -5.75
C ASN A 488 1.48 -17.81 -5.80
N TRP A 489 0.50 -17.95 -4.92
CA TRP A 489 -0.22 -19.21 -4.76
C TRP A 489 -1.11 -19.52 -5.98
N LEU A 490 -1.56 -18.49 -6.72
CA LEU A 490 -2.28 -18.69 -7.98
C LEU A 490 -1.37 -19.19 -9.09
N GLY A 491 -0.21 -18.55 -9.28
CA GLY A 491 0.78 -18.96 -10.26
C GLY A 491 1.26 -20.38 -9.98
N VAL A 492 1.66 -20.66 -8.73
CA VAL A 492 2.08 -21.99 -8.29
C VAL A 492 0.98 -23.04 -8.50
N GLY A 493 -0.27 -22.70 -8.14
CA GLY A 493 -1.42 -23.58 -8.34
C GLY A 493 -1.67 -23.89 -9.82
N ALA A 494 -1.63 -22.86 -10.68
CA ALA A 494 -1.83 -22.99 -12.12
C ALA A 494 -0.69 -23.78 -12.79
N THR A 495 0.56 -23.54 -12.41
CA THR A 495 1.72 -24.31 -12.88
C THR A 495 1.63 -25.76 -12.45
N ALA A 496 1.32 -26.05 -11.19
CA ALA A 496 1.16 -27.41 -10.70
C ALA A 496 0.03 -28.14 -11.42
N LEU A 497 -1.11 -27.48 -11.64
CA LEU A 497 -2.23 -28.03 -12.39
C LEU A 497 -1.82 -28.33 -13.84
N THR A 498 -1.18 -27.39 -14.52
CA THR A 498 -0.74 -27.54 -15.92
C THR A 498 0.27 -28.66 -16.07
N LEU A 499 1.28 -28.73 -15.19
CA LEU A 499 2.25 -29.82 -15.21
C LEU A 499 1.61 -31.17 -14.88
N GLY A 500 0.65 -31.20 -13.95
CA GLY A 500 -0.13 -32.40 -13.67
C GLY A 500 -0.98 -32.86 -14.86
N LEU A 501 -1.49 -31.93 -15.66
CA LEU A 501 -2.20 -32.22 -16.91
C LEU A 501 -1.24 -32.67 -18.03
N LEU A 502 -0.08 -32.02 -18.18
CA LEU A 502 0.92 -32.32 -19.23
C LEU A 502 1.68 -33.63 -18.99
N GLN A 503 1.94 -33.99 -17.74
CA GLN A 503 2.53 -35.30 -17.40
C GLN A 503 1.60 -36.47 -17.79
N ARG A 504 0.36 -36.20 -18.14
CA ARG A 504 -0.61 -37.19 -18.59
C ARG A 504 -0.81 -37.11 -20.10
N GLN A 505 -0.21 -38.05 -20.82
CA GLN A 505 -0.62 -38.31 -22.20
C GLN A 505 -2.02 -38.96 -22.33
N GLN A 506 -2.72 -39.42 -21.25
CA GLN A 506 -4.17 -39.76 -21.13
C GLN A 506 -4.54 -39.96 -19.62
N PRO A 507 -5.81 -40.06 -19.09
CA PRO A 507 -7.19 -39.92 -19.63
C PRO A 507 -8.08 -38.87 -18.88
N VAL A 508 -7.52 -37.88 -18.15
CA VAL A 508 -8.33 -36.92 -17.36
C VAL A 508 -9.35 -36.16 -18.22
N GLY A 509 -8.94 -35.76 -19.42
CA GLY A 509 -9.84 -35.12 -20.37
C GLY A 509 -11.02 -36.02 -20.71
N GLU A 510 -10.82 -37.32 -20.85
CA GLU A 510 -11.90 -38.28 -21.12
C GLU A 510 -12.79 -38.49 -19.89
N ASP A 511 -12.24 -38.56 -18.68
CA ASP A 511 -13.01 -38.65 -17.44
C ASP A 511 -13.90 -37.40 -17.24
N ILE A 512 -13.38 -36.20 -17.54
CA ILE A 512 -14.13 -34.94 -17.51
C ILE A 512 -15.21 -34.92 -18.61
N LEU A 513 -14.88 -35.34 -19.83
CA LEU A 513 -15.85 -35.42 -20.92
C LEU A 513 -16.97 -36.43 -20.62
N ARG A 514 -16.65 -37.59 -20.04
CA ARG A 514 -17.64 -38.59 -19.58
C ARG A 514 -18.54 -38.04 -18.47
N LEU A 515 -17.99 -37.23 -17.58
CA LEU A 515 -18.76 -36.52 -16.55
C LEU A 515 -19.72 -35.49 -17.15
N LEU A 516 -19.23 -34.66 -18.08
CA LEU A 516 -20.05 -33.66 -18.76
C LEU A 516 -21.12 -34.29 -19.65
N ASP A 517 -20.82 -35.42 -20.30
CA ASP A 517 -21.78 -36.17 -21.12
C ASP A 517 -22.90 -36.81 -20.29
N ARG A 518 -22.67 -37.08 -18.99
CA ARG A 518 -23.71 -37.58 -18.07
C ARG A 518 -24.57 -36.48 -17.44
N GLY A 519 -24.15 -35.22 -17.49
CA GLY A 519 -24.89 -34.09 -16.93
C GLY A 519 -25.70 -33.32 -18.00
N GLN A 520 -26.98 -33.02 -17.75
CA GLN A 520 -27.80 -32.24 -18.70
C GLN A 520 -27.25 -30.84 -19.01
N LEU A 521 -26.51 -30.21 -18.07
CA LEU A 521 -25.85 -28.91 -18.28
C LEU A 521 -24.50 -29.02 -19.04
N GLY A 522 -23.96 -30.24 -19.17
CA GLY A 522 -22.59 -30.46 -19.64
C GLY A 522 -22.43 -30.63 -21.15
N SER A 523 -23.50 -30.91 -21.89
CA SER A 523 -23.42 -31.19 -23.34
C SER A 523 -22.87 -30.01 -24.15
N HIS A 524 -23.25 -28.77 -23.83
CA HIS A 524 -22.72 -27.57 -24.47
C HIS A 524 -21.24 -27.34 -24.15
N LEU A 525 -20.84 -27.44 -22.89
CA LEU A 525 -19.44 -27.27 -22.47
C LEU A 525 -18.56 -28.40 -23.06
N ALA A 526 -19.06 -29.64 -23.05
CA ALA A 526 -18.38 -30.79 -23.65
C ALA A 526 -18.20 -30.63 -25.16
N SER A 527 -19.18 -30.05 -25.86
CA SER A 527 -19.07 -29.77 -27.29
C SER A 527 -17.97 -28.73 -27.59
N ASN A 528 -17.88 -27.67 -26.78
CA ASN A 528 -16.86 -26.64 -26.93
C ASN A 528 -15.46 -27.17 -26.57
N LEU A 529 -15.34 -27.99 -25.52
CA LEU A 529 -14.08 -28.63 -25.15
C LEU A 529 -13.62 -29.64 -26.20
N ARG A 530 -14.54 -30.41 -26.81
CA ARG A 530 -14.22 -31.31 -27.94
C ARG A 530 -13.74 -30.52 -29.16
N ARG A 531 -14.36 -29.38 -29.47
CA ARG A 531 -13.91 -28.50 -30.56
C ARG A 531 -12.51 -27.95 -30.30
N LEU A 532 -12.24 -27.48 -29.07
CA LEU A 532 -10.92 -26.99 -28.69
C LEU A 532 -9.85 -28.08 -28.79
N ARG A 533 -10.15 -29.30 -28.32
CA ARG A 533 -9.25 -30.45 -28.42
C ARG A 533 -8.94 -30.78 -29.88
N ASN A 534 -9.98 -30.94 -30.71
CA ASN A 534 -9.80 -31.25 -32.12
C ASN A 534 -9.00 -30.15 -32.85
N TRP A 535 -9.18 -28.88 -32.48
CA TRP A 535 -8.40 -27.78 -33.02
C TRP A 535 -6.90 -27.88 -32.65
N LEU A 536 -6.59 -28.23 -31.41
CA LEU A 536 -5.21 -28.46 -30.96
C LEU A 536 -4.57 -29.68 -31.63
N ASP A 537 -5.31 -30.77 -31.81
CA ASP A 537 -4.84 -31.98 -32.49
C ASP A 537 -4.54 -31.70 -33.99
N ILE A 538 -5.40 -30.96 -34.68
CA ILE A 538 -5.19 -30.55 -36.09
C ILE A 538 -3.89 -29.78 -36.26
N GLU A 539 -3.53 -28.90 -35.32
CA GLU A 539 -2.29 -28.12 -35.44
C GLU A 539 -1.03 -29.00 -35.29
N SER A 540 -1.11 -30.07 -34.49
CA SER A 540 -0.01 -31.04 -34.39
C SER A 540 0.17 -31.86 -35.67
N ASP A 541 -0.92 -32.28 -36.31
CA ASP A 541 -0.88 -33.04 -37.58
C ASP A 541 -0.38 -32.15 -38.73
N VAL A 542 -0.75 -30.87 -38.75
CA VAL A 542 -0.25 -29.90 -39.73
C VAL A 542 1.26 -29.67 -39.56
N ARG A 543 1.78 -29.64 -38.33
CA ARG A 543 3.24 -29.52 -38.11
C ARG A 543 4.00 -30.79 -38.52
N ALA A 544 3.45 -31.96 -38.24
CA ALA A 544 4.04 -33.24 -38.64
C ALA A 544 4.11 -33.38 -40.17
N SER A 545 3.01 -33.06 -40.86
CA SER A 545 2.95 -33.09 -42.33
C SER A 545 3.83 -32.02 -42.99
N ARG A 546 4.00 -30.83 -42.38
CA ARG A 546 4.97 -29.83 -42.87
C ARG A 546 6.42 -30.24 -42.69
N ALA A 547 6.73 -31.00 -41.63
CA ALA A 547 8.07 -31.54 -41.39
C ALA A 547 8.45 -32.61 -42.43
N GLU A 548 7.48 -33.43 -42.87
CA GLU A 548 7.69 -34.40 -43.97
C GLU A 548 7.76 -33.74 -45.36
N ALA A 549 7.10 -32.59 -45.55
CA ALA A 549 7.08 -31.89 -46.85
C ALA A 549 8.30 -31.00 -47.11
N LEU A 550 9.19 -30.79 -46.15
CA LEU A 550 10.44 -30.06 -46.37
C LEU A 550 11.43 -30.97 -47.11
N PRO A 551 11.96 -30.56 -48.29
CA PRO A 551 12.97 -31.34 -48.99
C PRO A 551 14.20 -31.52 -48.09
N PRO A 552 14.91 -32.66 -48.21
CA PRO A 552 16.11 -32.91 -47.41
C PRO A 552 17.10 -31.75 -47.59
N PRO A 553 17.79 -31.33 -46.52
CA PRO A 553 18.77 -30.26 -46.62
C PRO A 553 19.80 -30.63 -47.69
N PRO A 554 20.23 -29.67 -48.53
CA PRO A 554 21.21 -29.94 -49.57
C PRO A 554 22.47 -30.54 -48.93
N PRO A 555 23.13 -31.50 -49.61
CA PRO A 555 24.32 -32.16 -49.08
C PRO A 555 25.35 -31.11 -48.69
N SER A 556 25.87 -31.20 -47.47
CA SER A 556 26.89 -30.29 -46.97
C SER A 556 28.08 -30.26 -47.94
N PRO A 557 28.61 -29.06 -48.29
CA PRO A 557 29.72 -28.96 -49.23
C PRO A 557 30.90 -29.78 -48.71
N GLN A 558 31.30 -30.78 -49.50
CA GLN A 558 32.46 -31.62 -49.20
C GLN A 558 33.67 -30.71 -48.95
N ALA A 559 34.24 -30.82 -47.74
CA ALA A 559 35.49 -30.15 -47.40
C ALA A 559 36.57 -30.61 -48.37
N LYS A 560 37.08 -29.69 -49.20
CA LYS A 560 38.23 -29.95 -50.07
C LYS A 560 39.42 -30.32 -49.19
N GLU A 561 39.97 -31.51 -49.40
CA GLU A 561 41.25 -31.93 -48.83
C GLU A 561 42.36 -30.93 -49.21
N PRO A 562 43.24 -30.55 -48.27
CA PRO A 562 44.40 -29.73 -48.57
C PRO A 562 45.40 -30.54 -49.40
N LYS A 563 45.73 -30.07 -50.61
CA LYS A 563 46.86 -30.60 -51.39
C LYS A 563 48.16 -30.27 -50.66
N GLN A 564 48.97 -31.31 -50.42
CA GLN A 564 50.35 -31.23 -49.97
C GLN A 564 51.29 -30.74 -51.07
#